data_AF-A0A6I4IFS3-F1
#
_entry.id   AF-A0A6I4IFS3-F1
#
_cell.length_a   1.000
_cell.length_b   1.000
_cell.length_c   1.000
_cell.angle_alpha   90.00
_cell.angle_beta   90.00
_cell.angle_gamma   90.00
#
_symmetry.space_group_name_H-M   'P 1'
#
loop_
_entity.id
_entity.type
_entity.pdbx_description
1 polymer ?
#
loop_
_entity_poly.entity_id
_entity_poly.type
_entity_poly.pdbx_seq_one_letter_code
_entity_poly.pdbx_strand_id
1 'polypeptide(L)'
;MVYEADASYTDAEYAINDDFDSYYSRISESKSFNVSLPTALHFNADWNAYDKFYLNLNTDLNMNKETKPNSNYIKNTFSMTPRYETRWFSIYLPFSVVEDSGFLSGFGFRAGPITLGSGSLFNGLFGYSNAVDVHLGIKIPLYHNDK
;
A
#
# COMPACT_ATOMS: atom_id res chain seq x y z
N MET A 1 -58.62 -16.04 0.53
CA MET A 1 -57.45 -15.36 -0.04
C MET A 1 -56.25 -15.85 0.75
N VAL A 2 -55.24 -16.42 0.10
CA VAL A 2 -54.00 -16.86 0.77
C VAL A 2 -53.08 -15.64 0.76
N TYR A 3 -52.71 -15.15 1.93
CA TYR A 3 -51.74 -14.07 2.06
C TYR A 3 -50.35 -14.68 2.03
N GLU A 4 -49.50 -14.28 1.08
CA GLU A 4 -48.08 -14.63 1.12
C GLU A 4 -47.41 -13.79 2.20
N ALA A 5 -46.89 -14.46 3.24
CA ALA A 5 -46.25 -13.80 4.39
C ALA A 5 -44.82 -13.32 4.09
N ASP A 6 -44.21 -13.81 3.00
CA ASP A 6 -42.78 -13.62 2.68
C ASP A 6 -42.59 -12.86 1.35
N ALA A 7 -43.22 -11.68 1.23
CA ALA A 7 -43.05 -10.82 0.05
C ALA A 7 -41.78 -9.96 0.15
N SER A 8 -41.01 -9.88 -0.95
CA SER A 8 -39.83 -9.01 -1.07
C SER A 8 -40.24 -7.67 -1.68
N TYR A 9 -39.77 -6.57 -1.08
CA TYR A 9 -40.04 -5.21 -1.53
C TYR A 9 -38.74 -4.45 -1.74
N THR A 10 -38.69 -3.58 -2.75
CA THR A 10 -37.56 -2.68 -3.00
C THR A 10 -37.67 -1.41 -2.15
N ASP A 11 -36.54 -0.73 -1.89
CA ASP A 11 -36.52 0.55 -1.16
C ASP A 11 -37.44 1.61 -1.79
N ALA A 12 -37.61 1.57 -3.12
CA ALA A 12 -38.48 2.49 -3.84
C ALA A 12 -39.97 2.23 -3.56
N GLU A 13 -40.37 0.96 -3.41
CA GLU A 13 -41.76 0.59 -3.09
C GLU A 13 -42.07 0.83 -1.60
N TYR A 14 -41.09 0.59 -0.73
CA TYR A 14 -41.18 0.92 0.69
C TYR A 14 -41.35 2.43 0.91
N ALA A 15 -40.59 3.27 0.20
CA ALA A 15 -40.64 4.73 0.34
C ALA A 15 -41.93 5.39 -0.18
N ILE A 16 -42.77 4.68 -0.94
CA ILE A 16 -44.06 5.20 -1.43
C ILE A 16 -45.17 5.02 -0.37
N ASN A 17 -44.96 4.16 0.62
CA ASN A 17 -45.96 3.78 1.61
C ASN A 17 -45.44 4.08 3.02
N ASP A 18 -45.73 5.28 3.53
CA ASP A 18 -45.26 5.73 4.86
C ASP A 18 -45.75 4.84 6.02
N ASP A 19 -46.82 4.05 5.82
CA ASP A 19 -47.42 3.18 6.85
C ASP A 19 -46.87 1.74 6.84
N PHE A 20 -45.84 1.43 6.03
CA PHE A 20 -45.35 0.06 5.85
C PHE A 20 -44.90 -0.59 7.17
N ASP A 21 -44.21 0.17 8.03
CA ASP A 21 -43.74 -0.28 9.34
C ASP A 21 -44.86 -0.46 10.37
N SER A 22 -46.07 0.07 10.10
CA SER A 22 -47.23 -0.07 10.99
C SER A 22 -47.95 -1.41 10.80
N TYR A 23 -47.84 -2.02 9.62
CA TYR A 23 -48.55 -3.24 9.24
C TYR A 23 -47.64 -4.45 8.99
N TYR A 24 -46.35 -4.24 8.71
CA TYR A 24 -45.40 -5.30 8.39
C TYR A 24 -44.18 -5.26 9.30
N SER A 25 -43.67 -6.45 9.68
CA SER A 25 -42.40 -6.58 10.37
C SER A 25 -41.30 -6.94 9.38
N ARG A 26 -40.26 -6.11 9.31
CA ARG A 26 -39.06 -6.40 8.51
C ARG A 26 -38.29 -7.57 9.14
N ILE A 27 -38.27 -8.70 8.45
CA ILE A 27 -37.57 -9.92 8.89
C ILE A 27 -36.16 -10.07 8.29
N SER A 28 -35.88 -9.43 7.16
CA SER A 28 -34.55 -9.37 6.55
C SER A 28 -34.42 -8.14 5.64
N GLU A 29 -33.20 -7.60 5.52
CA GLU A 29 -32.86 -6.49 4.62
C GLU A 29 -31.60 -6.86 3.85
N SER A 30 -31.64 -6.74 2.52
CA SER A 30 -30.50 -7.02 1.65
C SER A 30 -30.11 -5.75 0.89
N LYS A 31 -28.99 -5.12 1.27
CA LYS A 31 -28.50 -3.90 0.64
C LYS A 31 -27.40 -4.21 -0.37
N SER A 32 -27.58 -3.79 -1.62
CA SER A 32 -26.55 -3.87 -2.66
C SER A 32 -25.70 -2.59 -2.65
N PHE A 33 -24.38 -2.74 -2.71
CA PHE A 33 -23.45 -1.61 -2.84
C PHE A 33 -22.41 -1.88 -3.92
N ASN A 34 -22.04 -0.83 -4.65
CA ASN A 34 -21.00 -0.90 -5.67
C ASN A 34 -19.65 -0.51 -5.07
N VAL A 35 -18.68 -1.42 -5.14
CA VAL A 35 -17.28 -1.18 -4.71
C VAL A 35 -16.44 -0.91 -5.94
N SER A 36 -15.61 0.13 -5.88
CA SER A 36 -14.62 0.39 -6.94
C SER A 36 -13.33 -0.39 -6.63
N LEU A 37 -12.79 -1.08 -7.63
CA LEU A 37 -11.54 -1.83 -7.46
C LEU A 37 -10.34 -0.87 -7.35
N PRO A 38 -9.33 -1.20 -6.54
CA PRO A 38 -8.07 -0.45 -6.49
C PRO A 38 -7.38 -0.50 -7.86
N THR A 39 -7.18 0.67 -8.48
CA THR A 39 -6.37 0.80 -9.71
C THR A 39 -5.14 1.63 -9.40
N ALA A 40 -3.97 1.11 -9.75
CA ALA A 40 -2.69 1.70 -9.44
C ALA A 40 -1.76 1.68 -10.66
N LEU A 41 -0.92 2.71 -10.77
CA LEU A 41 0.21 2.76 -11.69
C LEU A 41 1.50 2.58 -10.91
N HIS A 42 2.31 1.59 -11.31
CA HIS A 42 3.61 1.31 -10.72
C HIS A 42 4.71 1.59 -11.75
N PHE A 43 5.61 2.51 -11.42
CA PHE A 43 6.77 2.85 -12.25
C PHE A 43 8.05 2.59 -11.47
N ASN A 44 9.00 1.89 -12.09
CA ASN A 44 10.27 1.53 -11.48
C ASN A 44 11.39 1.74 -12.51
N ALA A 45 12.47 2.39 -12.10
CA ALA A 45 13.63 2.63 -12.93
C ALA A 45 14.92 2.45 -12.11
N ASP A 46 15.81 1.60 -12.60
CA ASP A 46 17.14 1.39 -12.04
C ASP A 46 18.19 1.86 -13.05
N TRP A 47 19.02 2.79 -12.63
CA TRP A 47 20.07 3.37 -13.46
C TRP A 47 21.45 3.14 -12.84
N ASN A 48 22.38 2.57 -13.62
CA ASN A 48 23.81 2.62 -13.30
C ASN A 48 24.36 3.97 -13.76
N ALA A 49 24.56 4.88 -12.81
CA ALA A 49 25.06 6.22 -13.09
C ALA A 49 26.56 6.20 -13.42
N TYR A 50 27.37 5.46 -12.65
CA TYR A 50 28.83 5.37 -12.85
C TYR A 50 29.47 4.22 -12.05
N ASP A 51 30.15 3.29 -12.72
CA ASP A 51 30.87 2.13 -12.14
C ASP A 51 30.00 1.35 -11.12
N LYS A 52 30.14 1.72 -9.85
CA LYS A 52 29.50 1.10 -8.68
C LYS A 52 28.37 1.95 -8.09
N PHE A 53 28.08 3.10 -8.67
CA PHE A 53 27.00 3.97 -8.26
C PHE A 53 25.73 3.69 -9.07
N TYR A 54 24.67 3.42 -8.34
CA TYR A 54 23.34 3.12 -8.87
C TYR A 54 22.34 4.10 -8.28
N LEU A 55 21.31 4.40 -9.05
CA LEU A 55 20.15 5.16 -8.61
C LEU A 55 18.91 4.35 -8.94
N ASN A 56 18.15 4.00 -7.91
CA ASN A 56 16.83 3.40 -8.05
C ASN A 56 15.76 4.48 -7.86
N LEU A 57 14.73 4.47 -8.70
CA LEU A 57 13.54 5.31 -8.61
C LEU A 57 12.31 4.42 -8.66
N ASN A 58 11.41 4.54 -7.69
CA ASN A 58 10.10 3.88 -7.74
C ASN A 58 8.99 4.89 -7.48
N THR A 59 7.87 4.75 -8.19
CA THR A 59 6.71 5.62 -8.07
C THR A 59 5.44 4.77 -8.14
N ASP A 60 4.60 4.89 -7.13
CA ASP A 60 3.30 4.23 -7.03
C ASP A 60 2.22 5.32 -7.01
N LEU A 61 1.33 5.32 -8.00
CA LEU A 61 0.27 6.32 -8.13
C LEU A 61 -1.10 5.67 -8.11
N ASN A 62 -1.98 6.19 -7.27
CA ASN A 62 -3.39 5.85 -7.27
C ASN A 62 -4.08 6.41 -8.53
N MET A 63 -4.77 5.54 -9.27
CA MET A 63 -5.55 5.94 -10.45
C MET A 63 -7.05 6.01 -10.18
N ASN A 64 -7.49 5.71 -8.96
CA ASN A 64 -8.89 5.85 -8.57
C ASN A 64 -9.24 7.30 -8.20
N LYS A 65 -10.46 7.72 -8.52
CA LYS A 65 -10.99 9.02 -8.09
C LYS A 65 -11.23 9.00 -6.57
N GLU A 66 -10.59 9.89 -5.84
CA GLU A 66 -10.63 9.97 -4.36
C GLU A 66 -12.01 10.23 -3.74
N THR A 67 -13.02 10.57 -4.55
CA THR A 67 -14.32 11.05 -4.05
C THR A 67 -15.34 9.96 -3.74
N LYS A 68 -14.96 8.67 -3.67
CA LYS A 68 -15.89 7.57 -3.38
C LYS A 68 -15.61 6.96 -1.99
N PRO A 69 -16.53 7.07 -1.02
CA PRO A 69 -16.34 6.54 0.34
C PRO A 69 -16.17 5.01 0.42
N ASN A 70 -16.52 4.28 -0.66
CA ASN A 70 -16.40 2.82 -0.74
C ASN A 70 -15.33 2.37 -1.76
N SER A 71 -14.19 3.08 -1.83
CA SER A 71 -13.08 2.74 -2.73
C SER A 71 -11.83 2.39 -1.94
N ASN A 72 -11.21 1.26 -2.28
CA ASN A 72 -9.86 0.94 -1.81
C ASN A 72 -8.83 1.62 -2.72
N TYR A 73 -7.76 2.15 -2.16
CA TYR A 73 -6.71 2.84 -2.92
C TYR A 73 -5.34 2.66 -2.31
N ILE A 74 -4.30 2.79 -3.15
CA ILE A 74 -2.91 2.83 -2.71
C ILE A 74 -2.51 4.26 -2.36
N LYS A 75 -1.53 4.41 -1.48
CA LYS A 75 -0.94 5.71 -1.19
C LYS A 75 0.03 6.11 -2.29
N ASN A 76 -0.12 7.34 -2.79
CA ASN A 76 0.83 7.92 -3.71
C ASN A 76 2.22 7.96 -3.06
N THR A 77 3.18 7.27 -3.68
CA THR A 77 4.53 7.13 -3.15
C THR A 77 5.54 7.45 -4.23
N PHE A 78 6.51 8.30 -3.90
CA PHE A 78 7.70 8.51 -4.71
C PHE A 78 8.92 8.13 -3.89
N SER A 79 9.82 7.32 -4.43
CA SER A 79 11.04 6.89 -3.75
C SER A 79 12.23 6.96 -4.68
N MET A 80 13.36 7.38 -4.12
CA MET A 80 14.66 7.36 -4.77
C MET A 80 15.70 6.79 -3.81
N THR A 81 16.53 5.89 -4.31
CA THR A 81 17.58 5.26 -3.51
C THR A 81 18.89 5.28 -4.27
N PRO A 82 19.75 6.30 -4.07
CA PRO A 82 21.15 6.22 -4.43
C PRO A 82 21.86 5.10 -3.67
N ARG A 83 22.66 4.31 -4.38
CA ARG A 83 23.37 3.13 -3.87
C ARG A 83 24.81 3.12 -4.38
N TYR A 84 25.74 2.74 -3.52
CA TYR A 84 27.09 2.36 -3.92
C TYR A 84 27.27 0.87 -3.65
N GLU A 85 27.55 0.07 -4.68
CA GLU A 85 27.56 -1.39 -4.59
C GLU A 85 28.89 -2.00 -5.05
N THR A 86 29.49 -2.79 -4.17
CA THR A 86 30.62 -3.66 -4.47
C THR A 86 30.26 -5.12 -4.15
N ARG A 87 31.12 -6.07 -4.51
CA ARG A 87 30.88 -7.49 -4.25
C ARG A 87 30.63 -7.79 -2.76
N TRP A 88 31.49 -7.25 -1.89
CA TRP A 88 31.45 -7.51 -0.45
C TRP A 88 30.76 -6.43 0.38
N PHE A 89 30.57 -5.23 -0.17
CA PHE A 89 30.02 -4.11 0.59
C PHE A 89 29.07 -3.26 -0.23
N SER A 90 28.00 -2.76 0.37
CA SER A 90 27.10 -1.79 -0.27
C SER A 90 26.58 -0.79 0.74
N ILE A 91 26.37 0.46 0.31
CA ILE A 91 25.69 1.50 1.09
C ILE A 91 24.52 2.00 0.25
N TYR A 92 23.38 2.25 0.89
CA TYR A 92 22.21 2.82 0.24
C TYR A 92 21.56 3.88 1.13
N LEU A 93 21.06 4.93 0.48
CA LEU A 93 20.41 6.08 1.10
C LEU A 93 19.00 6.20 0.53
N PRO A 94 18.00 5.53 1.12
CA PRO A 94 16.62 5.62 0.67
C PRO A 94 16.02 6.99 1.07
N PHE A 95 15.38 7.63 0.11
CA PHE A 95 14.55 8.81 0.29
C PHE A 95 13.18 8.52 -0.31
N SER A 96 12.09 8.82 0.41
CA SER A 96 10.74 8.68 -0.12
C SER A 96 9.82 9.78 0.36
N VAL A 97 8.75 10.00 -0.40
CA VAL A 97 7.61 10.83 -0.03
C VAL A 97 6.38 9.95 -0.18
N VAL A 98 5.67 9.75 0.92
CA VAL A 98 4.48 8.90 0.97
C VAL A 98 3.30 9.76 1.39
N GLU A 99 2.18 9.58 0.70
CA GLU A 99 0.91 10.21 1.02
C GLU A 99 0.52 9.95 2.50
N ASP A 100 0.14 11.03 3.19
CA ASP A 100 -0.08 11.16 4.64
C ASP A 100 1.15 10.98 5.55
N SER A 101 2.19 10.25 5.15
CA SER A 101 3.38 10.01 6.00
C SER A 101 4.49 11.05 5.80
N GLY A 102 4.43 11.81 4.72
CA GLY A 102 5.37 12.87 4.38
C GLY A 102 6.68 12.36 3.78
N PHE A 103 7.72 13.19 3.85
CA PHE A 103 9.08 12.80 3.49
C PHE A 103 9.60 11.76 4.49
N LEU A 104 10.38 10.80 4.03
CA LEU A 104 11.08 9.75 4.78
C LEU A 104 12.49 9.62 4.21
N SER A 105 13.45 9.41 5.10
CA SER A 105 14.83 9.21 4.72
C SER A 105 15.52 8.26 5.69
N GLY A 106 16.40 7.43 5.14
CA GLY A 106 17.05 6.38 5.88
C GLY A 106 18.46 6.10 5.39
N PHE A 107 19.06 5.08 5.98
CA PHE A 107 20.40 4.63 5.67
C PHE A 107 20.47 3.13 5.86
N GLY A 108 21.22 2.45 5.01
CA GLY A 108 21.60 1.08 5.26
C GLY A 108 22.85 0.67 4.52
N PHE A 109 23.36 -0.48 4.95
CA PHE A 109 24.54 -1.07 4.37
C PHE A 109 24.44 -2.60 4.35
N ARG A 110 25.18 -3.20 3.43
CA ARG A 110 25.39 -4.64 3.32
C ARG A 110 26.87 -4.93 3.46
N ALA A 111 27.22 -5.90 4.27
CA ALA A 111 28.57 -6.45 4.39
C ALA A 111 28.51 -7.98 4.22
N GLY A 112 28.91 -8.46 3.04
CA GLY A 112 28.88 -9.86 2.65
C GLY A 112 27.47 -10.43 2.74
N PRO A 113 27.21 -11.40 3.65
CA PRO A 113 25.89 -11.98 3.86
C PRO A 113 24.96 -11.13 4.74
N ILE A 114 25.47 -10.14 5.48
CA ILE A 114 24.66 -9.38 6.45
C ILE A 114 24.22 -8.05 5.84
N THR A 115 22.97 -7.66 6.07
CA THR A 115 22.42 -6.35 5.72
C THR A 115 21.78 -5.74 6.95
N LEU A 116 22.00 -4.44 7.18
CA LEU A 116 21.39 -3.66 8.24
C LEU A 116 21.00 -2.30 7.69
N GLY A 117 19.84 -1.79 8.07
CA GLY A 117 19.45 -0.45 7.67
C GLY A 117 18.10 -0.03 8.22
N SER A 118 17.63 1.08 7.68
CA SER A 118 16.33 1.66 7.96
C SER A 118 15.91 2.53 6.79
N GLY A 119 14.61 2.58 6.50
CA GLY A 119 13.99 3.46 5.52
C GLY A 119 13.63 4.85 6.06
N SER A 120 13.48 5.00 7.38
CA SER A 120 12.97 6.23 8.00
C SER A 120 13.76 6.72 9.23
N LEU A 121 14.96 6.19 9.46
CA LEU A 121 15.80 6.49 10.63
C LEU A 121 15.98 7.98 10.89
N PHE A 122 16.27 8.77 9.84
CA PHE A 122 16.54 10.19 10.02
C PHE A 122 15.28 10.95 10.42
N ASN A 123 14.11 10.52 9.97
CA ASN A 123 12.85 11.21 10.23
C ASN A 123 12.38 11.00 11.67
N GLY A 124 12.63 9.81 12.23
CA GLY A 124 12.44 9.51 13.64
C GLY A 124 13.37 10.30 14.57
N LEU A 125 14.61 10.52 14.15
CA LEU A 125 15.62 11.23 14.96
C LEU A 125 15.44 12.75 14.96
N PHE A 126 14.88 13.33 13.89
CA PHE A 126 14.67 14.77 13.76
C PHE A 126 13.21 15.24 13.90
N GLY A 127 12.27 14.33 14.22
CA GLY A 127 10.88 14.66 14.55
C GLY A 127 9.99 15.04 13.36
N TYR A 128 10.38 14.67 12.13
CA TYR A 128 9.65 15.02 10.92
C TYR A 128 8.55 14.00 10.53
N SER A 129 8.54 12.80 11.13
CA SER A 129 7.53 11.77 10.86
C SER A 129 7.38 10.78 12.03
N ASN A 130 6.21 10.14 12.14
CA ASN A 130 5.92 9.08 13.12
C ASN A 130 6.36 7.68 12.64
N ALA A 131 6.93 7.57 11.44
CA ALA A 131 7.43 6.32 10.89
C ALA A 131 8.89 6.10 11.29
N VAL A 132 9.17 5.10 12.13
CA VAL A 132 10.53 4.64 12.47
C VAL A 132 10.60 3.15 12.24
N ASP A 133 11.48 2.72 11.34
CA ASP A 133 11.74 1.32 11.06
C ASP A 133 13.25 0.99 11.20
N VAL A 134 13.56 -0.27 11.44
CA VAL A 134 14.91 -0.83 11.35
C VAL A 134 14.78 -2.24 10.79
N HIS A 135 15.67 -2.61 9.86
CA HIS A 135 15.70 -3.92 9.25
C HIS A 135 17.08 -4.58 9.30
N LEU A 136 17.06 -5.91 9.41
CA LEU A 136 18.23 -6.77 9.41
C LEU A 136 18.00 -7.97 8.50
N GLY A 137 19.02 -8.38 7.76
CA GLY A 137 18.93 -9.48 6.79
C GLY A 137 20.21 -10.31 6.74
N ILE A 138 20.05 -11.62 6.51
CA ILE A 138 21.16 -12.57 6.34
C ILE A 138 20.93 -13.36 5.05
N LYS A 139 21.93 -13.39 4.16
CA LYS A 139 21.94 -14.14 2.90
C LYS A 139 22.77 -15.42 3.06
N ILE A 140 22.11 -16.58 3.00
CA ILE A 140 22.75 -17.90 3.01
C ILE A 140 22.74 -18.46 1.58
N PRO A 141 23.87 -18.49 0.86
CA PRO A 141 23.93 -19.12 -0.46
C PRO A 141 23.90 -20.65 -0.32
N LEU A 142 22.89 -21.29 -0.87
CA LEU A 142 22.84 -22.75 -1.02
C LEU A 142 23.49 -23.12 -2.35
N TYR A 143 24.64 -23.78 -2.29
CA TYR A 143 25.31 -24.31 -3.48
C TYR A 143 24.77 -25.71 -3.75
N HIS A 144 24.13 -25.89 -4.90
CA HIS A 144 23.77 -27.21 -5.39
C HIS A 144 24.86 -27.68 -6.37
N ASN A 145 25.38 -28.88 -6.16
CA ASN A 145 26.27 -29.54 -7.12
C ASN A 145 25.41 -30.39 -8.03
N ASP A 146 25.17 -29.93 -9.26
CA ASP A 146 24.64 -30.77 -10.33
C ASP A 146 25.72 -31.80 -10.68
N LYS A 147 25.46 -33.07 -10.37
CA LYS A 147 26.27 -34.23 -10.80
C LYS A 147 25.60 -34.93 -11.96
#